data_AF-A0A8T1V112-F1
#
_entry.id   AF-A0A8T1V112-F1
#
_cell.length_a   1.000
_cell.length_b   1.000
_cell.length_c   1.000
_cell.angle_alpha   90.00
_cell.angle_beta   90.00
_cell.angle_gamma   90.00
#
_symmetry.space_group_name_H-M   'P 1'
#
loop_
_entity.id
_entity.type
_entity.pdbx_description
1 polymer ?
#
loop_
_entity_poly.entity_id
_entity_poly.type
_entity_poly.pdbx_seq_one_letter_code
_entity_poly.pdbx_strand_id
1 'polypeptide(L)'
;MRKRTLYLSGVDLLDETPVLDIKPYIAAYDSLPGALSASWVSTSQPLIQIEWESSELIPTIHKLSTKSVHYRGAPERFVAAIEEVLNVDVRSKYQTRRWTSPDYVNYQIVDNVRVQYRFALVAQPPPPVDGENNIDTARIQISAVEEVETAFLEQPVDNN
;
A
#
# COMPACT_ATOMS: atom_id res chain seq x y z
N MET A 1 11.67 25.02 3.47
CA MET A 1 10.22 24.88 3.17
C MET A 1 9.94 25.46 1.79
N ARG A 2 9.20 24.72 0.96
CA ARG A 2 8.66 25.27 -0.30
C ARG A 2 7.46 26.19 0.02
N LYS A 3 7.31 27.30 -0.70
CA LYS A 3 6.13 28.19 -0.55
C LYS A 3 4.91 27.49 -1.18
N ARG A 4 3.73 27.61 -0.56
CA ARG A 4 2.45 27.01 -1.02
C ARG A 4 2.47 25.47 -1.06
N THR A 5 3.09 24.83 -0.07
CA THR A 5 3.08 23.37 0.09
C THR A 5 2.52 23.00 1.45
N LEU A 6 1.56 22.07 1.47
CA LEU A 6 1.03 21.45 2.67
C LEU A 6 1.59 20.03 2.76
N TYR A 7 2.17 19.68 3.92
CA TYR A 7 2.65 18.32 4.19
C TYR A 7 1.58 17.61 5.02
N LEU A 8 1.08 16.48 4.51
CA LEU A 8 0.02 15.68 5.12
C LEU A 8 0.52 14.25 5.36
N SER A 9 -0.11 13.55 6.29
CA SER A 9 0.12 12.12 6.58
C SER A 9 -1.21 11.39 6.66
N GLY A 10 -1.23 10.09 6.38
CA GLY A 10 -2.45 9.27 6.44
C GLY A 10 -3.47 9.63 5.34
N VAL A 11 -2.98 10.10 4.19
CA VAL A 11 -3.81 10.38 3.01
C VAL A 11 -3.97 9.11 2.18
N ASP A 12 -5.15 8.94 1.61
CA ASP A 12 -5.47 7.88 0.65
C ASP A 12 -5.75 8.51 -0.72
N LEU A 13 -4.71 9.08 -1.32
CA LEU A 13 -4.74 9.75 -2.62
C LEU A 13 -3.63 9.19 -3.50
N LEU A 14 -3.94 8.95 -4.77
CA LEU A 14 -2.90 8.63 -5.75
C LEU A 14 -2.06 9.87 -6.06
N ASP A 15 -0.83 9.66 -6.50
CA ASP A 15 0.02 10.76 -6.94
C ASP A 15 -0.66 11.58 -8.04
N GLU A 16 -0.39 12.89 -8.03
CA GLU A 16 -1.02 13.88 -8.93
C GLU A 16 -2.55 14.00 -8.86
N THR A 17 -3.23 13.41 -7.87
CA THR A 17 -4.68 13.59 -7.68
C THR A 17 -5.00 15.10 -7.56
N PRO A 18 -5.82 15.68 -8.45
CA PRO A 18 -6.08 17.12 -8.46
C PRO A 18 -6.77 17.59 -7.17
N VAL A 19 -6.20 18.60 -6.51
CA VAL A 19 -6.80 19.22 -5.32
C VAL A 19 -7.68 20.38 -5.75
N LEU A 20 -8.98 20.28 -5.48
CA LEU A 20 -9.96 21.32 -5.84
C LEU A 20 -10.09 22.41 -4.77
N ASP A 21 -10.04 22.03 -3.49
CA ASP A 21 -10.20 22.93 -2.36
C ASP A 21 -9.55 22.35 -1.11
N ILE A 22 -9.18 23.21 -0.16
CA ILE A 22 -8.65 22.82 1.16
C ILE A 22 -9.49 23.51 2.23
N LYS A 23 -10.17 22.72 3.06
CA LYS A 23 -10.98 23.20 4.18
C LYS A 23 -10.41 22.75 5.52
N PRO A 24 -10.45 23.57 6.57
CA PRO A 24 -10.12 23.11 7.91
C PRO A 24 -11.19 22.14 8.42
N TYR A 25 -10.77 21.03 9.01
CA TYR A 25 -11.67 20.15 9.76
C TYR A 25 -12.04 20.83 11.09
N ILE A 26 -13.32 21.13 11.29
CA ILE A 26 -13.87 21.72 12.51
C ILE A 26 -14.78 20.68 13.17
N ALA A 27 -14.29 20.02 14.22
CA ALA A 27 -14.98 18.91 14.87
C ALA A 27 -16.44 19.23 15.29
N ALA A 28 -16.74 20.48 15.66
CA ALA A 28 -18.10 20.91 16.03
C ALA A 28 -19.11 20.83 14.87
N TYR A 29 -18.65 20.87 13.62
CA TYR A 29 -19.50 20.84 12.43
C TYR A 29 -19.31 19.56 11.60
N ASP A 30 -18.10 18.99 11.62
CA ASP A 30 -17.72 17.89 10.73
C ASP A 30 -17.71 16.52 11.44
N SER A 31 -17.68 16.47 12.78
CA SER A 31 -17.67 15.20 13.51
C SER A 31 -19.08 14.64 13.69
N LEU A 32 -19.25 13.36 13.38
CA LEU A 32 -20.46 12.58 13.64
C LEU A 32 -20.11 11.37 14.54
N PRO A 33 -19.94 11.56 15.87
CA PRO A 33 -19.48 10.49 16.76
C PRO A 33 -20.41 9.28 16.84
N GLY A 34 -21.70 9.48 16.55
CA GLY A 34 -22.71 8.41 16.51
C GLY A 34 -22.83 7.70 15.16
N ALA A 35 -21.95 7.98 14.20
CA ALA A 35 -21.95 7.28 12.92
C ALA A 35 -21.67 5.79 13.14
N LEU A 36 -22.53 4.94 12.58
CA LEU A 36 -22.40 3.49 12.66
C LEU A 36 -21.82 2.96 11.35
N SER A 37 -20.75 2.17 11.45
CA SER A 37 -20.31 1.33 10.32
C SER A 37 -21.29 0.18 10.14
N ALA A 38 -21.62 -0.14 8.89
CA ALA A 38 -22.44 -1.31 8.63
C ALA A 38 -21.74 -2.59 9.12
N SER A 39 -22.51 -3.54 9.65
CA SER A 39 -21.96 -4.76 10.27
C SER A 39 -21.06 -5.59 9.35
N TRP A 40 -21.29 -5.51 8.04
CA TRP A 40 -20.50 -6.20 7.02
C TRP A 40 -19.15 -5.51 6.71
N VAL A 41 -18.92 -4.27 7.17
CA VAL A 41 -17.65 -3.53 7.06
C VAL A 41 -16.89 -3.53 8.39
N SER A 42 -17.60 -3.62 9.52
CA SER A 42 -17.02 -3.48 10.86
C SER A 42 -16.07 -4.61 11.28
N THR A 43 -16.00 -5.70 10.51
CA THR A 43 -15.05 -6.78 10.77
C THR A 43 -13.64 -6.33 10.35
N SER A 44 -12.74 -6.17 11.32
CA SER A 44 -11.33 -5.93 11.06
C SER A 44 -10.77 -7.01 10.13
N GLN A 45 -10.15 -6.59 9.03
CA GLN A 45 -9.41 -7.53 8.19
C GLN A 45 -8.14 -7.98 8.94
N PRO A 46 -7.78 -9.26 8.90
CA PRO A 46 -6.52 -9.72 9.48
C PRO A 46 -5.36 -9.08 8.72
N LEU A 47 -4.30 -8.73 9.45
CA LEU A 47 -3.08 -8.22 8.85
C LEU A 47 -2.50 -9.27 7.90
N ILE A 48 -2.05 -8.81 6.72
CA ILE A 48 -1.33 -9.64 5.76
C ILE A 48 0.12 -9.77 6.24
N GLN A 49 0.61 -10.99 6.37
CA GLN A 49 2.01 -11.22 6.71
C GLN A 49 2.90 -10.91 5.50
N ILE A 50 3.81 -9.95 5.63
CA ILE A 50 4.79 -9.61 4.59
C ILE A 50 6.10 -10.34 4.87
N GLU A 51 6.62 -11.05 3.88
CA GLU A 51 7.92 -11.73 3.92
C GLU A 51 8.79 -11.26 2.75
N TRP A 52 10.06 -10.98 3.03
CA TRP A 52 11.08 -10.72 2.02
C TRP A 52 11.78 -12.03 1.67
N GLU A 53 11.74 -12.46 0.40
CA GLU A 53 12.31 -13.76 -0.03
C GLU A 53 13.85 -13.77 0.09
N SER A 54 14.49 -12.60 0.06
CA SER A 54 15.93 -12.45 0.24
C SER A 54 16.25 -11.23 1.10
N SER A 55 17.26 -11.37 1.97
CA SER A 55 17.80 -10.28 2.79
C SER A 55 18.42 -9.15 1.97
N GLU A 56 18.78 -9.41 0.71
CA GLU A 56 19.41 -8.43 -0.19
C GLU A 56 18.42 -7.42 -0.78
N LEU A 57 17.11 -7.68 -0.68
CA LEU A 57 16.07 -6.79 -1.22
C LEU A 57 16.00 -5.46 -0.44
N ILE A 58 16.15 -5.51 0.89
CA ILE A 58 16.14 -4.31 1.74
C ILE A 58 17.32 -3.38 1.41
N PRO A 59 18.60 -3.84 1.39
CA PRO A 59 19.72 -3.04 0.90
C PRO A 59 19.53 -2.50 -0.52
N THR A 60 18.88 -3.26 -1.40
CA THR A 60 18.55 -2.79 -2.76
C THR A 60 17.58 -1.62 -2.71
N ILE A 61 16.50 -1.68 -1.91
CA ILE A 61 15.59 -0.55 -1.68
C ILE A 61 16.34 0.65 -1.10
N HIS A 62 17.27 0.43 -0.16
CA HIS A 62 18.06 1.52 0.41
C HIS A 62 18.85 2.26 -0.68
N LYS A 63 19.45 1.52 -1.62
CA LYS A 63 20.13 2.11 -2.78
C LYS A 63 19.15 2.87 -3.69
N LEU A 64 18.00 2.27 -4.01
CA LEU A 64 16.98 2.89 -4.87
C LEU A 64 16.35 4.15 -4.23
N SER A 65 16.28 4.22 -2.90
CA SER A 65 15.80 5.38 -2.14
C SER A 65 16.60 6.66 -2.42
N THR A 66 17.85 6.54 -2.87
CA THR A 66 18.67 7.71 -3.21
C THR A 66 18.10 8.53 -4.36
N LYS A 67 17.35 7.86 -5.26
CA LYS A 67 16.68 8.46 -6.42
C LYS A 67 15.19 8.75 -6.19
N SER A 68 14.61 8.20 -5.14
CA SER A 68 13.22 8.46 -4.72
C SER A 68 12.92 9.96 -4.57
N VAL A 69 11.67 10.33 -4.86
CA VAL A 69 11.15 11.69 -4.65
C VAL A 69 10.77 11.88 -3.19
N HIS A 70 10.11 10.89 -2.59
CA HIS A 70 9.47 11.01 -1.27
C HIS A 70 10.30 10.46 -0.10
N TYR A 71 11.16 9.49 -0.37
CA TYR A 71 11.91 8.73 0.64
C TYR A 71 13.43 8.94 0.57
N ARG A 72 13.88 9.95 -0.18
CA ARG A 72 15.30 10.32 -0.26
C ARG A 72 15.85 10.63 1.13
N GLY A 73 16.86 9.87 1.56
CA GLY A 73 17.49 10.02 2.88
C GLY A 73 16.69 9.40 4.03
N ALA A 74 15.60 8.68 3.74
CA ALA A 74 14.84 7.91 4.70
C ALA A 74 14.57 6.47 4.20
N PRO A 75 15.62 5.68 3.90
CA PRO A 75 15.49 4.35 3.30
C PRO A 75 14.63 3.39 4.12
N GLU A 76 14.78 3.40 5.44
CA GLU A 76 13.97 2.57 6.34
C GLU A 76 12.47 2.90 6.26
N ARG A 77 12.13 4.18 6.08
CA ARG A 77 10.74 4.59 5.87
C ARG A 77 10.20 4.14 4.52
N PHE A 78 11.07 3.98 3.52
CA PHE A 78 10.66 3.47 2.22
C PHE A 78 10.28 1.99 2.31
N VAL A 79 11.09 1.19 3.03
CA VAL A 79 10.79 -0.22 3.30
C VAL A 79 9.46 -0.34 4.04
N ALA A 80 9.27 0.42 5.13
CA ALA A 80 8.02 0.43 5.89
C ALA A 80 6.81 0.83 5.03
N ALA A 81 6.94 1.84 4.16
CA ALA A 81 5.87 2.24 3.27
C ALA A 81 5.47 1.15 2.26
N ILE A 82 6.45 0.39 1.73
CA ILE A 82 6.16 -0.76 0.86
C ILE A 82 5.35 -1.82 1.61
N GLU A 83 5.73 -2.13 2.86
CA GLU A 83 5.01 -3.09 3.70
C GLU A 83 3.59 -2.60 4.02
N GLU A 84 3.42 -1.33 4.39
CA GLU A 84 2.12 -0.71 4.66
C GLU A 84 1.20 -0.77 3.43
N VAL A 85 1.70 -0.41 2.25
CA VAL A 85 0.92 -0.46 0.99
C VAL A 85 0.46 -1.89 0.69
N LEU A 86 1.34 -2.88 0.86
CA LEU A 86 1.00 -4.29 0.59
C LEU A 86 0.10 -4.90 1.65
N ASN A 87 0.09 -4.37 2.88
CA ASN A 87 -0.73 -4.89 3.98
C ASN A 87 -2.23 -4.61 3.80
N VAL A 88 -2.59 -3.50 3.14
CA VAL A 88 -3.97 -3.02 3.01
C VAL A 88 -4.69 -3.60 1.77
N ASP A 89 -4.05 -4.53 1.02
CA ASP A 89 -4.49 -5.08 -0.28
C ASP A 89 -5.93 -4.70 -0.70
N VAL A 90 -6.04 -3.59 -1.43
CA VAL A 90 -7.33 -2.94 -1.77
C VAL A 90 -8.18 -3.73 -2.77
N ARG A 91 -7.73 -4.91 -3.21
CA ARG A 91 -8.43 -5.73 -4.20
C ARG A 91 -9.54 -6.55 -3.56
N SER A 92 -10.56 -6.89 -4.37
CA SER A 92 -11.66 -7.71 -3.86
C SER A 92 -11.24 -9.16 -3.61
N LYS A 93 -11.83 -9.80 -2.59
CA LYS A 93 -11.57 -11.22 -2.24
C LYS A 93 -11.71 -12.18 -3.42
N TYR A 94 -12.59 -11.88 -4.38
CA TYR A 94 -12.77 -12.68 -5.59
C TYR A 94 -11.55 -12.58 -6.52
N GLN A 95 -10.96 -11.39 -6.66
CA GLN A 95 -9.72 -11.20 -7.40
C GLN A 95 -8.57 -11.92 -6.70
N THR A 96 -8.48 -11.80 -5.36
CA THR A 96 -7.46 -12.46 -4.54
C THR A 96 -7.46 -13.99 -4.74
N ARG A 97 -8.63 -14.64 -4.78
CA ARG A 97 -8.75 -16.10 -4.97
C ARG A 97 -8.26 -16.61 -6.32
N ARG A 98 -8.32 -15.78 -7.36
CA ARG A 98 -7.83 -16.18 -8.70
C ARG A 98 -6.29 -16.12 -8.76
N TRP A 99 -5.67 -15.42 -7.81
CA TRP A 99 -4.26 -14.99 -7.85
C TRP A 99 -3.42 -15.73 -6.80
N THR A 100 -4.00 -16.73 -6.13
CA THR A 100 -3.33 -17.67 -5.21
C THR A 100 -2.69 -18.84 -5.93
N SER A 101 -2.70 -18.85 -7.27
CA SER A 101 -1.87 -19.78 -8.01
C SER A 101 -0.40 -19.49 -7.65
N PRO A 102 0.38 -20.50 -7.24
CA PRO A 102 1.76 -20.31 -6.76
C PRO A 102 2.67 -19.63 -7.79
N ASP A 103 2.29 -19.65 -9.08
CA ASP A 103 3.05 -19.05 -10.17
C ASP A 103 2.58 -17.63 -10.54
N TYR A 104 1.50 -17.13 -9.93
CA TYR A 104 0.97 -15.81 -10.26
C TYR A 104 1.76 -14.70 -9.58
N VAL A 105 2.42 -13.88 -10.41
CA VAL A 105 3.28 -12.77 -9.96
C VAL A 105 2.52 -11.45 -10.05
N ASN A 106 2.61 -10.66 -8.99
CA ASN A 106 2.00 -9.35 -8.86
C ASN A 106 3.07 -8.26 -8.84
N TYR A 107 2.65 -7.04 -9.19
CA TYR A 107 3.50 -5.86 -9.17
C TYR A 107 2.79 -4.71 -8.47
N GLN A 108 3.50 -4.02 -7.60
CA GLN A 108 3.08 -2.74 -7.02
C GLN A 108 4.18 -1.72 -7.23
N ILE A 109 3.82 -0.51 -7.69
CA ILE A 109 4.77 0.60 -7.77
C ILE A 109 4.58 1.46 -6.53
N VAL A 110 5.68 1.76 -5.84
CA VAL A 110 5.73 2.71 -4.72
C VAL A 110 6.86 3.68 -5.02
N ASP A 111 6.51 4.94 -5.28
CA ASP A 111 7.43 5.97 -5.78
C ASP A 111 8.23 5.45 -7.01
N ASN A 112 9.55 5.39 -6.93
CA ASN A 112 10.42 4.94 -8.03
C ASN A 112 10.74 3.43 -8.01
N VAL A 113 10.09 2.64 -7.17
CA VAL A 113 10.37 1.20 -7.02
C VAL A 113 9.16 0.38 -7.43
N ARG A 114 9.36 -0.58 -8.33
CA ARG A 114 8.41 -1.66 -8.60
C ARG A 114 8.77 -2.85 -7.73
N VAL A 115 7.79 -3.29 -6.96
CA VAL A 115 7.86 -4.42 -6.05
C VAL A 115 7.16 -5.61 -6.70
N GLN A 116 7.89 -6.69 -6.92
CA GLN A 116 7.37 -7.95 -7.43
C GLN A 116 7.05 -8.89 -6.26
N TYR A 117 5.82 -9.39 -6.18
CA TYR A 117 5.40 -10.24 -5.07
C TYR A 117 4.42 -11.34 -5.48
N ARG A 118 4.31 -12.37 -4.64
CA ARG A 118 3.32 -13.44 -4.76
C ARG A 118 2.41 -13.45 -3.55
N PHE A 119 1.18 -13.88 -3.75
CA PHE A 119 0.16 -13.97 -2.71
C PHE A 119 -0.15 -15.44 -2.42
N ALA A 120 -0.18 -15.81 -1.14
CA ALA A 120 -0.56 -17.14 -0.68
C ALA A 120 -1.62 -17.03 0.42
N LEU A 121 -2.62 -17.91 0.40
CA LEU A 121 -3.51 -18.10 1.54
C LEU A 121 -2.82 -19.06 2.50
N VAL A 122 -2.71 -18.67 3.76
CA VAL A 122 -2.21 -19.54 4.83
C VAL A 122 -3.39 -20.36 5.33
N ALA A 123 -3.30 -21.68 5.17
CA ALA A 123 -4.29 -22.60 5.74
C ALA A 123 -4.21 -22.53 7.27
N GLN A 124 -5.31 -22.13 7.92
CA GLN A 124 -5.42 -22.26 9.36
C GLN A 124 -5.88 -23.68 9.76
N PRO A 125 -5.48 -24.19 10.94
CA PRO A 125 -6.03 -25.43 11.47
C PRO A 125 -7.56 -25.34 11.60
N PRO A 126 -8.30 -26.46 11.44
CA PRO A 126 -9.76 -26.43 11.46
C PRO A 126 -10.27 -25.91 12.82
N PRO A 127 -11.29 -25.03 12.82
CA PRO A 127 -11.80 -24.47 14.06
C PRO A 127 -12.46 -25.54 14.93
N PRO A 128 -12.51 -25.37 16.26
CA PRO A 128 -13.42 -26.12 17.11
C PRO A 128 -14.86 -25.85 16.65
N VAL A 129 -15.69 -26.88 16.76
CA VAL A 129 -17.09 -26.93 16.32
C VAL A 129 -17.89 -25.74 16.89
N ASP A 130 -17.98 -24.65 16.14
CA ASP A 130 -19.16 -23.81 15.89
C ASP A 130 -18.72 -22.53 15.15
N GLY A 131 -19.51 -22.18 14.14
CA GLY A 131 -19.07 -21.40 12.99
C GLY A 131 -18.59 -19.98 13.26
N GLU A 132 -17.51 -19.61 12.59
CA GLU A 132 -17.30 -18.31 11.97
C GLU A 132 -16.47 -18.53 10.70
N ASN A 133 -16.82 -17.86 9.59
CA ASN A 133 -16.10 -17.98 8.33
C ASN A 133 -14.64 -17.56 8.54
N ASN A 134 -13.74 -18.54 8.64
CA ASN A 134 -12.35 -18.31 8.93
C ASN A 134 -11.76 -17.40 7.84
N ILE A 135 -11.27 -16.24 8.22
CA ILE A 135 -10.64 -15.34 7.26
C ILE A 135 -9.26 -15.92 7.01
N ASP A 136 -9.06 -16.53 5.84
CA ASP A 136 -7.75 -17.01 5.40
C ASP A 136 -6.71 -15.92 5.67
N THR A 137 -5.72 -16.22 6.53
CA THR A 137 -4.63 -15.28 6.78
C THR A 137 -3.81 -15.22 5.50
N ALA A 138 -3.67 -14.05 4.93
CA ALA A 138 -2.93 -13.86 3.71
C ALA A 138 -1.44 -13.68 4.00
N ARG A 139 -0.60 -14.19 3.10
CA ARG A 139 0.83 -13.96 3.10
C ARG A 139 1.26 -13.40 1.75
N ILE A 140 2.06 -12.34 1.80
CA ILE A 140 2.73 -11.79 0.64
C ILE A 140 4.22 -12.09 0.75
N GLN A 141 4.79 -12.64 -0.33
CA GLN A 141 6.22 -12.87 -0.44
C GLN A 141 6.79 -11.96 -1.53
N ILE A 142 7.64 -11.02 -1.13
CA ILE A 142 8.33 -10.09 -2.03
C ILE A 142 9.56 -10.79 -2.59
N SER A 143 9.61 -10.91 -3.92
CA SER A 143 10.60 -11.71 -4.65
C SER A 143 11.64 -10.88 -5.40
N ALA A 144 11.29 -9.66 -5.81
CA ALA A 144 12.20 -8.75 -6.48
C ALA A 144 11.77 -7.30 -6.28
N VAL A 145 12.74 -6.39 -6.40
CA VAL A 145 12.54 -4.95 -6.44
C VAL A 145 13.38 -4.36 -7.57
N GLU A 146 12.78 -3.50 -8.37
CA GLU A 146 13.47 -2.86 -9.49
C GLU A 146 13.15 -1.36 -9.54
N GLU A 147 14.08 -0.59 -10.08
CA GLU A 147 13.86 0.83 -10.37
C GLU A 147 12.89 0.96 -11.53
N VAL A 148 11.91 1.85 -11.42
CA VAL A 148 11.06 2.24 -12.54
C VAL A 148 11.55 3.58 -13.06
N GLU A 149 11.92 3.63 -14.34
CA GLU A 149 12.11 4.91 -15.02
C GLU A 149 10.74 5.60 -15.09
N THR A 150 10.61 6.72 -14.37
CA THR A 150 9.40 7.54 -14.37
C THR A 150 9.29 8.25 -15.72
N ALA A 151 8.84 7.54 -16.75
CA ALA A 151 8.65 8.08 -18.11
C ALA A 151 7.43 9.02 -18.23
N PHE A 152 6.90 9.55 -17.12
CA PHE A 152 5.64 10.31 -17.10
C PHE A 152 5.77 11.78 -16.67
N LEU A 153 6.97 12.39 -16.68
CA LEU A 153 7.15 13.76 -16.17
C LEU A 153 7.89 14.74 -17.10
N GLU A 154 7.81 14.55 -18.41
CA GLU A 154 8.05 15.65 -19.36
C GLU A 154 6.82 15.86 -20.25
N GLN A 155 5.81 16.54 -19.71
CA GLN A 155 5.00 17.38 -20.59
C GLN A 155 5.76 18.69 -20.81
N PRO A 156 5.88 19.16 -22.06
CA PRO A 156 6.58 20.41 -22.33
C PRO A 156 5.87 21.52 -21.57
N VAL A 157 6.68 22.37 -20.92
CA VAL A 157 6.20 23.64 -20.38
C VAL A 157 5.77 24.46 -21.60
N ASP A 158 4.47 24.46 -21.90
CA ASP A 158 3.89 25.40 -22.86
C ASP A 158 4.07 26.80 -22.28
N ASN A 159 5.12 27.48 -22.74
CA ASN A 159 5.27 28.91 -22.60
C ASN A 159 4.20 29.57 -23.48
N ASN A 160 3.15 30.10 -22.87
CA ASN A 160 2.31 31.13 -23.47
C ASN A 160 2.05 32.25 -22.46
#